data_AF-A0A146G6H7-F1
#
_entry.id   AF-A0A146G6H7-F1
#
_cell.length_a   1.000
_cell.length_b   1.000
_cell.length_c   1.000
_cell.angle_alpha   90.00
_cell.angle_beta   90.00
_cell.angle_gamma   90.00
#
_symmetry.space_group_name_H-M   'P 1'
#
loop_
_entity.id
_entity.type
_entity.pdbx_description
1 polymer ?
#
loop_
_entity_poly.entity_id
_entity_poly.type
_entity_poly.pdbx_seq_one_letter_code
_entity_poly.pdbx_strand_id
1 'polypeptide(L)'
;MSEQPVPIVLFPTTHEQENPTFHVEASVADAFLEFLKEKGFSAWEPPQKIEKIGPDHRRVIELRLEPETSQDSLEDLLGQFLSLHKLT
;
A
#
# COMPACT_ATOMS: atom_id res chain seq x y z
N MET A 1 -23.14 -4.63 -8.52
CA MET A 1 -21.78 -4.90 -9.03
C MET A 1 -20.95 -5.17 -7.81
N SER A 2 -20.38 -6.37 -7.68
CA SER A 2 -19.54 -6.70 -6.54
C SER A 2 -18.26 -5.90 -6.70
N GLU A 3 -18.14 -4.78 -5.97
CA GLU A 3 -16.87 -4.11 -5.79
C GLU A 3 -15.92 -5.16 -5.20
N GLN A 4 -15.00 -5.67 -6.02
CA GLN A 4 -13.98 -6.57 -5.52
C GLN A 4 -13.18 -5.79 -4.48
N PRO A 5 -12.91 -6.38 -3.30
CA PRO A 5 -12.20 -5.67 -2.26
C PRO A 5 -10.81 -5.28 -2.77
N VAL A 6 -10.51 -3.99 -2.70
CA VAL A 6 -9.22 -3.46 -3.17
C VAL A 6 -8.13 -4.01 -2.26
N PRO A 7 -7.16 -4.77 -2.79
CA PRO A 7 -6.17 -5.46 -1.97
C PRO A 7 -5.11 -4.52 -1.38
N ILE A 8 -5.04 -3.28 -1.87
CA ILE A 8 -4.11 -2.24 -1.42
C ILE A 8 -4.84 -0.89 -1.37
N VAL A 9 -4.75 -0.20 -0.25
CA VAL A 9 -5.32 1.14 -0.05
C VAL A 9 -4.20 2.12 0.29
N LEU A 10 -4.11 3.22 -0.46
CA LEU A 10 -3.23 4.35 -0.15
C LEU A 10 -3.97 5.33 0.77
N PHE A 11 -3.38 5.62 1.91
CA PHE A 11 -3.81 6.68 2.82
C PHE A 11 -2.95 7.92 2.57
N PRO A 12 -3.56 9.04 2.14
CA PRO A 12 -2.83 10.29 1.93
C PRO A 12 -2.30 10.82 3.26
N THR A 13 -1.21 11.59 3.17
CA THR A 13 -0.69 12.36 4.31
C THR A 13 -1.73 13.39 4.75
N THR A 14 -2.04 13.45 6.04
CA THR A 14 -2.90 14.47 6.63
C THR A 14 -2.05 15.40 7.50
N HIS A 15 -2.63 16.49 8.03
CA HIS A 15 -1.97 17.34 9.02
C HIS A 15 -1.47 16.59 10.27
N GLU A 16 -1.98 15.38 10.51
CA GLU A 16 -1.59 14.50 11.63
C GLU A 16 -0.70 13.33 11.20
N GLN A 17 -0.52 13.11 9.89
CA GLN A 17 0.20 11.97 9.34
C GLN A 17 1.20 12.46 8.28
N GLU A 18 2.45 12.68 8.71
CA GLU A 18 3.52 13.25 7.88
C GLU A 18 4.01 12.30 6.79
N ASN A 19 3.80 10.98 6.98
CA ASN A 19 4.26 9.94 6.06
C ASN A 19 3.09 9.30 5.28
N PRO A 20 3.21 9.19 3.94
CA PRO A 20 2.24 8.45 3.16
C PRO A 20 2.26 6.97 3.55
N THR A 21 1.07 6.39 3.67
CA THR A 21 0.89 5.06 4.24
C THR A 21 0.05 4.17 3.34
N PHE A 22 0.52 2.96 3.05
CA PHE A 22 -0.27 1.93 2.40
C PHE A 22 -0.77 0.91 3.41
N HIS A 23 -2.03 0.54 3.28
CA HIS A 23 -2.59 -0.66 3.90
C HIS A 23 -2.72 -1.72 2.84
N VAL A 24 -1.92 -2.78 3.00
CA VAL A 24 -1.79 -3.84 2.01
C VAL A 24 -2.29 -5.14 2.60
N GLU A 25 -3.10 -5.89 1.86
CA GLU A 25 -3.47 -7.24 2.27
C GLU A 25 -2.23 -8.14 2.36
N ALA A 26 -2.11 -8.90 3.45
CA ALA A 26 -0.95 -9.76 3.70
C ALA A 26 -0.67 -10.78 2.57
N SER A 27 -1.69 -11.14 1.77
CA SER A 27 -1.54 -12.04 0.62
C SER A 27 -0.74 -11.44 -0.54
N VAL A 28 -0.71 -10.12 -0.67
CA VAL A 28 0.01 -9.39 -1.74
C VAL A 28 1.13 -8.50 -1.22
N ALA A 29 1.29 -8.40 0.10
CA ALA A 29 2.25 -7.51 0.74
C ALA A 29 3.71 -7.78 0.35
N ASP A 30 4.12 -9.04 0.29
CA ASP A 30 5.49 -9.40 -0.10
C ASP A 30 5.78 -8.98 -1.55
N ALA A 31 4.83 -9.21 -2.46
CA ALA A 31 4.95 -8.81 -3.87
C ALA A 31 4.98 -7.28 -4.02
N PHE A 32 4.15 -6.57 -3.25
CA PHE A 32 4.13 -5.11 -3.28
C PHE A 32 5.41 -4.50 -2.70
N LEU A 33 5.97 -5.09 -1.64
CA LEU A 33 7.26 -4.67 -1.07
C LEU A 33 8.42 -4.86 -2.05
N GLU A 34 8.44 -6.00 -2.75
CA GLU A 34 9.44 -6.24 -3.80
C GLU A 34 9.30 -5.23 -4.93
N PHE A 35 8.07 -4.97 -5.38
CA PHE A 35 7.77 -3.98 -6.41
C PHE A 35 8.20 -2.55 -6.02
N LEU A 36 7.93 -2.13 -4.78
CA LEU A 36 8.39 -0.84 -4.27
C LEU A 36 9.92 -0.73 -4.35
N LYS A 37 10.63 -1.78 -3.92
CA LYS A 37 12.10 -1.84 -3.95
C LYS A 37 12.64 -1.78 -5.38
N GLU A 38 12.03 -2.48 -6.32
CA GLU A 38 12.40 -2.43 -7.75
C GLU A 38 12.21 -1.03 -8.36
N LYS A 39 11.18 -0.31 -7.90
CA LYS A 39 10.87 1.06 -8.33
C LYS A 39 11.70 2.12 -7.60
N GLY A 40 12.57 1.72 -6.67
CA GLY A 40 13.44 2.61 -5.90
C GLY A 40 12.76 3.26 -4.69
N PHE A 41 11.56 2.81 -4.31
CA PHE A 41 10.88 3.27 -3.11
C PHE A 41 11.29 2.40 -1.93
N SER A 42 11.64 3.05 -0.83
CA SER A 42 11.98 2.38 0.43
C SER A 42 10.91 2.69 1.47
N ALA A 43 10.58 1.69 2.28
CA ALA A 43 9.76 1.92 3.45
C ALA A 43 10.59 2.70 4.49
N TRP A 44 9.99 3.73 5.07
CA TRP A 44 10.56 4.53 6.17
C TRP A 44 10.75 3.67 7.41
N GLU A 45 9.75 2.83 7.69
CA GLU A 45 9.76 1.88 8.81
C GLU A 45 9.55 0.45 8.31
N PRO A 46 10.04 -0.55 9.07
CA PRO A 46 9.70 -1.94 8.80
C PRO A 46 8.18 -2.16 8.71
N PRO A 47 7.71 -3.00 7.78
CA PRO A 47 6.29 -3.32 7.63
C PRO A 47 5.66 -3.77 8.95
N GLN A 48 4.61 -3.08 9.40
CA GLN A 48 3.92 -3.44 10.63
C GLN A 48 2.67 -4.26 10.31
N LYS A 49 2.57 -5.46 10.88
CA LYS A 49 1.32 -6.24 10.81
C LYS A 49 0.31 -5.55 11.70
N ILE A 50 -0.73 -4.97 11.12
CA ILE A 50 -1.83 -4.45 11.91
C ILE A 50 -2.78 -5.61 12.16
N GLU A 51 -3.20 -5.80 13.41
CA GLU A 51 -4.37 -6.64 13.73
C GLU A 51 -5.70 -5.99 13.28
N LYS A 52 -5.63 -4.94 12.44
CA LYS A 52 -6.78 -4.43 11.72
C LYS A 52 -7.16 -5.45 10.68
N ILE A 53 -8.32 -6.00 10.94
CA ILE A 53 -9.06 -6.85 10.07
C ILE A 53 -9.69 -5.92 9.02
N GLY A 54 -9.26 -6.02 7.75
CA GLY A 54 -9.94 -5.35 6.64
C GLY A 54 -11.43 -5.77 6.57
N PRO A 55 -12.29 -5.09 5.79
CA PRO A 55 -13.73 -5.36 5.77
C PRO A 55 -14.09 -6.85 5.58
N ASP A 56 -13.22 -7.63 4.92
CA ASP A 56 -13.39 -9.07 4.65
C ASP A 56 -12.67 -10.03 5.60
N HIS A 57 -12.38 -9.61 6.82
CA HIS A 57 -11.68 -10.45 7.79
C HIS A 57 -10.19 -10.72 7.50
N ARG A 58 -9.58 -9.93 6.61
CA ARG A 58 -8.22 -10.17 6.11
C ARG A 58 -7.15 -9.40 6.90
N ARG A 59 -5.98 -10.01 7.02
CA ARG A 59 -4.80 -9.41 7.67
C ARG A 59 -4.23 -8.33 6.78
N VAL A 60 -3.94 -7.17 7.37
CA VAL A 60 -3.40 -6.01 6.68
C VAL A 60 -2.00 -5.70 7.23
N ILE A 61 -1.11 -5.29 6.33
CA ILE A 61 0.23 -4.80 6.63
C ILE A 61 0.24 -3.29 6.36
N GLU A 62 0.68 -2.53 7.36
CA GLU A 62 0.97 -1.11 7.23
C GLU A 62 2.36 -0.92 6.66
N LEU A 63 2.45 -0.13 5.58
CA LEU A 63 3.70 0.29 4.97
C LEU A 63 3.74 1.81 4.98
N ARG A 64 4.71 2.38 5.70
CA ARG A 64 4.96 3.83 5.71
C ARG A 64 6.14 4.12 4.80
N LEU A 65 5.97 5.07 3.90
CA LEU A 65 7.02 5.50 2.98
C LEU A 65 7.64 6.82 3.45
N GLU A 66 8.75 7.16 2.79
CA GLU A 66 9.42 8.45 2.95
C GLU A 66 8.46 9.62 2.68
N PRO A 67 8.47 10.67 3.52
CA PRO A 67 7.54 11.80 3.43
C PRO A 67 7.75 12.66 2.18
N GLU A 68 8.92 12.56 1.55
CA GLU A 68 9.27 13.30 0.32
C GLU A 68 8.60 12.70 -0.94
N THR A 69 7.86 11.60 -0.79
CA THR A 69 7.18 10.97 -1.92
C THR A 69 5.86 11.67 -2.24
N SER A 70 5.72 12.20 -3.46
CA SER A 70 4.49 12.86 -3.89
C SER A 70 3.32 11.88 -4.00
N GLN A 71 2.12 12.34 -3.63
CA GLN A 71 0.90 11.53 -3.70
C GLN A 71 0.61 11.02 -5.12
N ASP A 72 0.77 11.87 -6.16
CA ASP A 72 0.58 11.46 -7.56
C ASP A 72 1.49 10.29 -7.96
N SER A 73 2.75 10.29 -7.50
CA SER A 73 3.67 9.19 -7.79
C SER A 73 3.29 7.89 -7.08
N LEU A 74 2.69 7.98 -5.89
CA LEU A 74 2.18 6.83 -5.14
C LEU A 74 0.91 6.25 -5.77
N GLU A 75 0.02 7.10 -6.26
CA GLU A 75 -1.18 6.68 -6.98
C GLU A 75 -0.82 6.01 -8.32
N ASP A 76 0.13 6.56 -9.07
CA ASP A 76 0.65 5.93 -10.30
C ASP A 76 1.33 4.58 -9.99
N LEU A 77 2.13 4.51 -8.93
CA LEU A 77 2.77 3.28 -8.49
C LEU A 77 1.75 2.20 -8.13
N LEU A 78 0.70 2.57 -7.39
CA LEU A 78 -0.40 1.69 -7.06
C LEU A 78 -1.10 1.19 -8.33
N GLY A 79 -1.40 2.11 -9.27
CA GLY A 79 -2.00 1.75 -10.57
C GLY A 79 -1.15 0.78 -11.37
N GLN A 80 0.17 1.00 -11.43
CA GLN A 80 1.11 0.10 -12.11
C GLN A 80 1.10 -1.29 -11.48
N PHE A 81 1.12 -1.39 -10.15
CA PHE A 81 1.08 -2.69 -9.46
C PHE A 81 -0.23 -3.44 -9.70
N LEU A 82 -1.38 -2.75 -9.55
CA LEU A 82 -2.69 -3.36 -9.76
C LEU A 82 -2.85 -3.86 -11.20
N SER A 83 -2.37 -3.10 -12.19
CA SER A 83 -2.38 -3.49 -13.60
C SER A 83 -1.47 -4.69 -13.87
N LEU A 84 -0.25 -4.68 -13.33
CA LEU A 84 0.74 -5.76 -13.49
C LEU A 84 0.22 -7.09 -12.94
N HIS A 85 -0.44 -7.06 -11.78
CA HIS A 85 -0.95 -8.25 -11.09
C HIS A 85 -2.39 -8.62 -11.48
N LYS A 86 -3.01 -7.91 -12.44
CA LYS A 86 -4.41 -8.10 -12.85
C LYS A 86 -5.39 -8.08 -11.67
N LEU A 87 -5.16 -7.14 -10.75
CA LEU A 87 -5.98 -6.91 -9.57
C LEU A 87 -7.04 -5.81 -9.80
N THR A 88 -7.21 -5.39 -11.06
CA THR A 88 -8.19 -4.41 -11.56
C THR A 88 -9.48 -5.06 -12.02
#